data_AF-A0A0C2D9L2-F1
#
_entry.id   AF-A0A0C2D9L2-F1
#
_cell.length_a   1.000
_cell.length_b   1.000
_cell.length_c   1.000
_cell.angle_alpha   90.00
_cell.angle_beta   90.00
_cell.angle_gamma   90.00
#
_symmetry.space_group_name_H-M   'P 1'
#
loop_
_entity.id
_entity.type
_entity.pdbx_description
1 polymer ?
#
loop_
_entity_poly.entity_id
_entity_poly.type
_entity_poly.pdbx_seq_one_letter_code
_entity_poly.pdbx_strand_id
1 'polypeptide(L)' 'MKLRHPNIVQLYDTYEEKQYVYLVMELVTGGELFDRIVAKGSYTEKDASHLIRQLVPSNDGSLVEK' A
#
# COMPACT_ATOMS: atom_id res chain seq x y z
N MET A 1 -18.75 1.55 1.15
CA MET A 1 -17.52 1.85 1.92
C MET A 1 -16.41 2.15 0.92
N LYS A 2 -15.94 3.40 0.82
CA LYS A 2 -14.78 3.73 -0.04
C LYS A 2 -13.52 3.45 0.78
N LEU A 3 -12.73 2.47 0.35
CA LEU A 3 -11.42 2.18 0.94
C LEU A 3 -10.50 3.37 0.59
N ARG A 4 -10.34 4.29 1.54
CA ARG A 4 -9.41 5.42 1.46
C ARG A 4 -8.42 5.28 2.59
N HIS A 5 -7.18 4.96 2.27
CA HIS A 5 -6.12 4.81 3.27
C HIS A 5 -4.82 5.39 2.71
N PRO A 6 -4.06 6.20 3.47
CA PRO A 6 -2.85 6.87 2.98
C PRO A 6 -1.75 5.91 2.49
N ASN A 7 -1.78 4.65 2.93
CA ASN A 7 -0.83 3.61 2.53
C ASN A 7 -1.39 2.61 1.49
N ILE A 8 -2.56 2.88 0.92
CA ILE A 8 -3.18 2.03 -0.12
C ILE A 8 -3.46 2.89 -1.33
N VAL A 9 -2.96 2.47 -2.49
CA VAL A 9 -3.20 3.16 -3.77
C VAL A 9 -4.70 3.24 -4.04
N GLN A 10 -5.18 4.45 -4.27
CA GLN A 10 -6.60 4.66 -4.51
C GLN A 10 -7.02 4.18 -5.91
N LEU A 11 -8.10 3.41 -5.98
CA LEU A 11 -8.87 3.20 -7.21
C LEU A 11 -9.89 4.32 -7.35
N TYR A 12 -9.83 5.07 -8.45
CA TYR A 12 -10.75 6.17 -8.76
C TYR A 12 -11.94 5.71 -9.59
N ASP A 13 -11.69 4.89 -10.61
CA ASP A 13 -12.72 4.43 -11.53
C ASP A 13 -12.34 3.12 -12.24
N THR A 14 -13.32 2.46 -12.84
CA THR A 14 -13.14 1.20 -13.58
C THR A 14 -13.99 1.21 -14.84
N TYR A 15 -13.38 0.86 -15.98
CA TYR A 15 -14.08 0.71 -17.25
C TYR A 15 -13.91 -0.71 -17.76
N GLU A 16 -14.99 -1.32 -18.23
CA GLU A 16 -14.98 -2.68 -18.75
C GLU A 16 -15.40 -2.68 -20.22
N GLU A 17 -14.60 -3.36 -21.04
CA GLU A 17 -14.90 -3.69 -22.41
C GLU A 17 -14.94 -5.21 -22.56
N LYS A 18 -15.42 -5.71 -23.71
CA LYS A 18 -15.63 -7.15 -23.96
C LYS A 18 -14.42 -8.05 -23.67
N GLN A 19 -13.21 -7.51 -23.71
CA GLN A 19 -11.97 -8.27 -23.50
C GLN A 19 -10.99 -7.62 -22.52
N TYR A 20 -11.29 -6.41 -22.01
CA TYR A 20 -10.33 -5.63 -21.22
C TYR A 20 -11.01 -4.92 -20.05
N VAL A 21 -10.26 -4.78 -18.96
CA VAL A 21 -10.64 -3.99 -17.79
C VAL A 21 -9.60 -2.90 -17.61
N TYR A 22 -10.04 -1.66 -17.55
CA TYR A 22 -9.21 -0.48 -17.32
C TYR A 22 -9.44 0.01 -15.90
N LEU A 23 -8.37 0.10 -15.12
CA LEU A 23 -8.40 0.60 -13.74
C LEU A 23 -7.77 2.00 -13.70
N VAL A 24 -8.55 3.01 -13.35
CA VAL A 24 -8.02 4.37 -13.13
C VAL A 24 -7.59 4.47 -11.67
N MET A 25 -6.29 4.52 -11.45
CA MET A 25 -5.68 4.47 -10.12
C MET A 25 -4.81 5.70 -9.83
N GLU A 26 -4.49 5.90 -8.55
CA GLU A 26 -3.51 6.89 -8.12
C GLU A 26 -2.11 6.62 -8.69
N LEU A 27 -1.49 7.68 -9.22
CA LEU A 27 -0.13 7.63 -9.72
C LEU A 27 0.88 7.72 -8.57
N VAL A 28 1.71 6.69 -8.42
CA VAL A 28 2.83 6.66 -7.47
C VAL A 28 4.16 6.68 -8.22
N THR A 29 5.02 7.65 -7.89
CA THR A 29 6.34 7.84 -8.53
C THR A 29 7.50 7.32 -7.66
N GLY A 30 7.19 6.65 -6.56
CA GLY A 30 8.19 6.20 -5.59
C GLY A 30 9.01 4.98 -6.01
N GLY A 31 8.62 4.28 -7.07
CA GLY A 31 9.19 2.99 -7.45
C GLY A 31 8.89 1.89 -6.42
N GLU A 32 9.60 0.77 -6.51
CA GLU A 32 9.35 -0.39 -5.66
C GLU A 32 10.08 -0.29 -4.31
N LEU A 33 9.42 -0.75 -3.24
CA LEU A 33 10.03 -0.84 -1.92
C LEU A 33 11.22 -1.81 -1.92
N PHE A 34 11.12 -2.92 -2.67
CA PHE A 34 12.17 -3.93 -2.75
C PHE A 34 13.47 -3.35 -3.32
N ASP A 35 13.39 -2.59 -4.40
CA ASP A 35 14.56 -1.93 -5.00
C ASP A 35 15.25 -0.99 -4.01
N ARG A 36 14.46 -0.25 -3.21
CA ARG A 36 14.99 0.60 -2.14
C ARG A 36 15.69 -0.22 -1.05
N ILE A 37 15.14 -1.39 -0.71
CA ILE A 37 15.74 -2.30 0.28
C ILE A 37 17.10 -2.80 -0.19
N VAL A 38 17.15 -3.28 -1.45
CA VAL A 38 18.38 -3.80 -2.06
C VAL A 38 19.44 -2.70 -2.19
N ALA A 39 19.05 -1.50 -2.63
CA ALA A 39 19.98 -0.38 -2.80
C ALA A 39 20.65 0.09 -1.49
N LYS A 40 19.95 -0.03 -0.35
CA LYS A 40 20.50 0.36 0.96
C LYS A 40 21.41 -0.71 1.57
N GLY A 41 21.40 -1.94 1.06
CA GLY A 41 22.23 -3.06 1.50
C GLY A 41 21.78 -3.72 2.81
N SER A 42 21.46 -2.94 3.85
CA SER A 42 20.87 -3.46 5.09
C SER A 42 19.99 -2.41 5.78
N TYR A 43 18.93 -2.87 6.45
CA TYR A 43 18.02 -2.05 7.24
C TYR A 43 18.25 -2.32 8.71
N THR A 44 18.32 -1.27 9.52
CA THR A 44 18.31 -1.42 10.98
C THR A 44 16.93 -1.90 11.43
N GLU A 45 16.83 -2.52 12.61
CA GLU A 45 15.54 -2.94 13.19
C GLU A 45 14.54 -1.77 13.28
N LYS A 46 15.05 -0.57 13.57
CA LYS A 46 14.25 0.66 13.60
C LYS A 46 13.68 1.03 12.23
N ASP A 47 14.49 0.96 11.18
CA ASP A 47 14.03 1.25 9.81
C ASP A 47 13.03 0.20 9.33
N ALA A 48 13.29 -1.08 9.63
CA ALA A 48 12.40 -2.18 9.31
C ALA A 48 11.05 -2.04 10.04
N SER A 49 11.07 -1.74 11.35
CA SER A 49 9.86 -1.52 12.15
C SER A 49 9.01 -0.38 11.59
N HIS A 50 9.63 0.72 11.14
CA HIS A 50 8.91 1.83 10.52
C HIS A 50 8.24 1.43 9.20
N LEU A 51 8.94 0.69 8.34
CA LEU A 51 8.37 0.16 7.09
C LEU A 51 7.20 -0.78 7.35
N ILE A 52 7.33 -1.71 8.30
CA ILE A 52 6.26 -2.66 8.64
C ILE A 52 5.02 -1.94 9.16
N ARG A 53 5.18 -0.88 9.96
CA ARG A 53 4.04 -0.03 10.41
C ARG A 53 3.33 0.71 9.27
N GLN A 54 4.03 0.98 8.17
CA GLN A 54 3.42 1.57 6.98
C GLN A 54 2.68 0.53 6.13
N LEU A 55 3.17 -0.72 6.10
CA LEU A 55 2.55 -1.83 5.37
C LEU A 55 1.34 -2.42 6.09
N VAL A 56 1.42 -2.51 7.42
CA VAL A 56 0.32 -2.94 8.27
C VAL A 56 -0.40 -1.67 8.73
N PRO A 57 -1.48 -1.23 8.06
CA PRO A 57 -2.33 -0.19 8.61
C PRO A 57 -2.74 -0.64 10.01
N SER A 58 -2.55 0.21 11.02
CA SER A 58 -2.90 -0.07 12.42
C SER A 58 -4.41 -0.09 12.65
N ASN A 59 -5.16 -0.74 11.74
CA ASN A 59 -6.59 -0.93 11.83
C ASN A 59 -6.85 -2.40 12.13
N ASP A 60 -6.65 -2.77 13.38
CA ASP A 60 -7.75 -3.41 14.09
C ASP A 60 -7.70 -3.13 15.60
N GLY A 61 -8.07 -1.91 15.98
CA GLY A 61 -8.53 -1.59 17.32
C GLY A 61 -10.05 -1.79 17.48
N SER A 62 -10.71 -2.50 16.56
CA SER A 62 -12.16 -2.71 16.57
C SER A 62 -12.60 -4.15 16.83
N LEU A 63 -11.70 -5.14 16.80
CA LEU A 63 -11.97 -6.53 17.17
C LEU A 63 -11.16 -7.00 18.39
N VAL A 64 -11.02 -6.13 19.40
CA VAL A 64 -10.69 -6.57 20.77
C VAL A 64 -11.81 -6.16 21.73
N GLU A 65 -13.05 -6.39 21.33
CA GLU A 65 -14.16 -6.62 22.26
C GLU A 65 -15.10 -7.67 21.67
N LYS A 66 -14.75 -8.94 21.90
CA LYS A 66 -15.68 -9.95 22.42
C LYS A 66 -14.90 -11.15 22.95
#